data_AF-A0A8T1X463-F1
#
_entry.id   AF-A0A8T1X463-F1
#
_cell.length_a   1.000
_cell.length_b   1.000
_cell.length_c   1.000
_cell.angle_alpha   90.00
_cell.angle_beta   90.00
_cell.angle_gamma   90.00
#
_symmetry.space_group_name_H-M   'P 1'
#
loop_
_entity.id
_entity.type
_entity.pdbx_description
1 polymer ?
#
loop_
_entity_poly.entity_id
_entity_poly.type
_entity_poly.pdbx_seq_one_letter_code
_entity_poly.pdbx_strand_id
1 'polypeptide(L)'
;MRRFCWRERSEKLNWRLLGGLDVAEVIRRGDPAVLEPYALHVTFARLPSARDPTTRDAWFLVRLLQLAMEYLLFIRARDGDVLEAISEELRQVERERDELVTRTQKWKMKARTGEKQVEKLHQVLQNIAKLLQIHGASPSAVATIETLLTELILERRARQRKRALEKADDSGNDEDEMLRPAVQEARVCGYCGKLFSSAEYLEKHLMLAPIQ
;
A
#
# COMPACT_ATOMS: atom_id res chain seq x y z
N MET A 1 -21.90 11.00 -4.42
CA MET A 1 -22.35 11.95 -3.37
C MET A 1 -23.85 12.17 -3.48
N ARG A 2 -24.62 11.79 -2.45
CA ARG A 2 -26.04 12.13 -2.38
C ARG A 2 -26.19 13.62 -2.10
N ARG A 3 -26.95 14.34 -2.92
CA ARG A 3 -27.29 15.75 -2.67
C ARG A 3 -28.30 15.82 -1.53
N PHE A 4 -28.20 16.85 -0.71
CA PHE A 4 -29.19 17.10 0.33
C PHE A 4 -30.52 17.52 -0.30
N CYS A 5 -31.61 16.96 0.20
CA CYS A 5 -32.97 17.38 -0.14
C CYS A 5 -33.85 17.33 1.11
N TRP A 6 -34.72 18.33 1.25
CA TRP A 6 -35.73 18.36 2.30
C TRP A 6 -36.78 17.30 2.03
N ARG A 7 -37.16 16.53 3.06
CA ARG A 7 -38.24 15.55 2.94
C ARG A 7 -39.60 16.14 3.22
N GLU A 8 -40.61 15.57 2.57
CA GLU A 8 -41.99 15.83 2.92
C GLU A 8 -42.32 15.16 4.27
N ARG A 9 -43.01 15.92 5.14
CA ARG A 9 -43.44 15.47 6.47
C ARG A 9 -44.83 14.86 6.36
N SER A 10 -44.88 13.53 6.32
CA SER A 10 -46.12 12.76 6.12
C SER A 10 -46.72 12.22 7.43
N GLU A 11 -45.88 11.88 8.40
CA GLU A 11 -46.29 11.26 9.65
C GLU A 11 -47.00 12.22 10.59
N LYS A 12 -48.03 11.76 11.32
CA LYS A 12 -48.70 12.60 12.31
C LYS A 12 -47.85 12.70 13.59
N LEU A 13 -47.93 13.84 14.27
CA LEU A 13 -47.30 14.01 15.56
C LEU A 13 -47.86 13.02 16.59
N ASN A 14 -46.98 12.27 17.26
CA ASN A 14 -47.35 11.30 18.28
C ASN A 14 -47.35 11.98 19.65
N TRP A 15 -48.49 12.56 20.02
CA TRP A 15 -48.64 13.26 21.30
C TRP A 15 -48.46 12.35 22.52
N ARG A 16 -48.76 11.05 22.40
CA ARG A 16 -48.55 10.09 23.50
C ARG A 16 -47.07 9.86 23.75
N LEU A 17 -46.27 9.72 22.69
CA LEU A 17 -44.82 9.66 22.78
C LEU A 17 -44.31 10.94 23.45
N LEU A 18 -44.62 12.12 22.88
CA LEU A 18 -44.10 13.39 23.39
C LEU A 18 -44.52 13.68 24.83
N GLY A 19 -45.74 13.31 25.22
CA GLY A 19 -46.23 13.47 26.60
C GLY A 19 -45.53 12.57 27.62
N GLY A 20 -44.84 11.50 27.17
CA GLY A 20 -44.02 10.65 28.02
C GLY A 20 -42.60 11.19 28.28
N LEU A 21 -42.21 12.30 27.64
CA LEU A 21 -40.88 12.89 27.83
C LEU A 21 -40.83 13.72 29.12
N ASP A 22 -40.05 13.26 30.10
CA ASP A 22 -39.68 14.08 31.25
C ASP A 22 -38.41 14.90 30.92
N VAL A 23 -38.60 16.18 30.62
CA VAL A 23 -37.51 17.09 30.25
C VAL A 23 -36.58 17.37 31.43
N ALA A 24 -37.10 17.46 32.66
CA ALA A 24 -36.29 17.74 33.83
C ALA A 24 -35.35 16.57 34.13
N GLU A 25 -35.87 15.35 34.01
CA GLU A 25 -35.07 14.13 34.15
C GLU A 25 -34.00 14.01 33.07
N VAL A 26 -34.33 14.30 31.81
CA VAL A 26 -33.34 14.29 30.72
C VAL A 26 -32.20 15.27 30.97
N ILE A 27 -32.53 16.50 31.38
CA ILE A 27 -31.51 17.52 31.71
C ILE A 27 -30.64 17.04 32.87
N ARG A 28 -31.25 16.48 33.92
CA ARG A 28 -30.55 15.99 35.10
C ARG A 28 -29.62 14.82 34.78
N ARG A 29 -30.08 13.89 33.93
CA ARG A 29 -29.32 12.70 33.52
C ARG A 29 -28.20 13.05 32.55
N GLY A 30 -28.39 14.09 31.72
CA GLY A 30 -27.40 14.53 30.73
C GLY A 30 -27.14 13.52 29.61
N ASP A 31 -28.00 12.52 29.45
CA ASP A 31 -27.87 11.47 28.45
C ASP A 31 -28.68 11.82 27.19
N PRO A 32 -28.02 12.22 26.08
CA PRO A 32 -28.71 12.62 24.86
C PRO A 32 -29.39 11.44 24.13
N ALA A 33 -29.00 10.19 24.41
CA ALA A 33 -29.61 9.02 23.77
C ALA A 33 -31.10 8.90 24.12
N VAL A 34 -31.50 9.38 25.29
CA VAL A 34 -32.91 9.41 25.71
C VAL A 34 -33.76 10.30 24.80
N LEU A 35 -33.16 11.35 24.20
CA LEU A 35 -33.86 12.28 23.31
C LEU A 35 -33.95 11.77 21.87
N GLU A 36 -33.14 10.81 21.46
CA GLU A 36 -33.03 10.39 20.06
C GLU A 36 -34.38 9.98 19.44
N PRO A 37 -35.22 9.15 20.08
CA PRO A 37 -36.53 8.78 19.53
C PRO A 37 -37.45 9.99 19.35
N TYR A 38 -37.41 10.95 20.28
CA TYR A 38 -38.22 12.17 20.25
C TYR A 38 -37.73 13.13 19.18
N ALA A 39 -36.42 13.34 19.09
CA ALA A 39 -35.78 14.20 18.10
C ALA A 39 -36.06 13.71 16.68
N LEU A 40 -35.91 12.40 16.43
CA LEU A 40 -36.22 11.80 15.13
C LEU A 40 -37.70 11.95 14.79
N HIS A 41 -38.59 11.64 15.73
CA HIS A 41 -40.04 11.78 15.54
C HIS A 41 -40.42 13.22 15.20
N VAL A 42 -40.00 14.18 16.02
CA VAL A 42 -40.33 15.61 15.81
C VAL A 42 -39.73 16.12 14.50
N THR A 43 -38.52 15.72 14.12
CA THR A 43 -37.86 16.19 12.89
C THR A 43 -38.68 15.88 11.63
N PHE A 44 -39.30 14.70 11.55
CA PHE A 44 -40.00 14.20 10.36
C PHE A 44 -41.52 14.23 10.44
N ALA A 45 -42.09 14.53 11.61
CA ALA A 45 -43.53 14.63 11.78
C ALA A 45 -44.13 15.90 11.14
N ARG A 46 -45.36 15.78 10.66
CA ARG A 46 -46.21 16.87 10.19
C ARG A 46 -46.73 17.65 11.38
N LEU A 47 -46.44 18.96 11.38
CA LEU A 47 -46.93 19.88 12.41
C LEU A 47 -48.36 20.31 12.11
N PRO A 48 -49.20 20.53 13.14
CA PRO A 48 -50.54 21.09 12.97
C PRO A 48 -50.53 22.48 12.32
N SER A 49 -51.68 22.85 11.74
CA SER A 49 -51.95 24.24 11.35
C SER A 49 -52.51 24.99 12.56
N ALA A 50 -51.85 26.08 12.96
CA ALA A 50 -52.35 26.96 14.01
C ALA A 50 -53.32 27.99 13.46
N ARG A 51 -54.35 28.31 14.25
CA ARG A 51 -55.33 29.36 13.93
C ARG A 51 -55.02 30.67 14.66
N ASP A 52 -54.42 30.61 15.84
CA ASP A 52 -54.01 31.77 16.62
C ASP A 52 -52.53 32.16 16.37
N PRO A 53 -52.18 33.46 16.52
CA PRO A 53 -50.82 33.94 16.25
C PRO A 53 -49.73 33.31 17.13
N THR A 54 -49.98 33.15 18.43
CA THR A 54 -48.98 32.64 19.38
C THR A 54 -48.58 31.19 19.07
N THR A 55 -49.58 30.33 18.82
CA THR A 55 -49.34 28.93 18.45
C THR A 55 -48.72 28.81 17.05
N ARG A 56 -49.06 29.73 16.14
CA ARG A 56 -48.42 29.81 14.81
C ARG A 56 -46.94 30.10 14.93
N ASP A 57 -46.54 31.07 15.75
CA ASP A 57 -45.15 31.47 15.91
C ASP A 57 -44.34 30.37 16.61
N ALA A 58 -44.93 29.67 17.60
CA ALA A 58 -44.33 28.48 18.19
C ALA A 58 -44.09 27.37 17.14
N TRP A 59 -45.07 27.06 16.29
CA TRP A 59 -44.87 26.07 15.23
C TRP A 59 -43.88 26.53 14.17
N PHE A 60 -43.75 27.82 13.91
CA PHE A 60 -42.71 28.33 13.03
C PHE A 60 -41.32 28.02 13.57
N LEU A 61 -41.08 28.21 14.87
CA LEU A 61 -39.82 27.83 15.51
C LEU A 61 -39.58 26.31 15.42
N VAL A 62 -40.60 25.49 15.64
CA VAL A 62 -40.46 24.03 15.48
C VAL A 62 -40.13 23.67 14.04
N ARG A 63 -40.74 24.31 13.02
CA ARG A 63 -40.36 24.09 11.61
C ARG A 63 -38.90 24.43 11.34
N LEU A 64 -38.42 25.56 11.87
CA LEU A 64 -37.02 25.94 11.75
C LEU A 64 -36.10 24.88 12.38
N LEU A 65 -36.46 24.38 13.56
CA LEU A 65 -35.74 23.30 14.23
C LEU A 65 -35.79 21.97 13.45
N GLN A 66 -36.93 21.62 12.85
CA GLN A 66 -37.04 20.44 11.97
C GLN A 66 -36.08 20.52 10.79
N LEU A 67 -35.96 21.70 10.17
CA LEU A 67 -35.02 21.92 9.06
C LEU A 67 -33.57 21.87 9.55
N ALA A 68 -33.25 22.53 10.68
CA ALA A 68 -31.92 22.47 11.25
C ALA A 68 -31.50 21.03 11.59
N MET A 69 -32.38 20.27 12.25
CA MET A 69 -32.12 18.88 12.63
C MET A 69 -31.98 17.95 11.42
N GLU A 70 -32.83 18.09 10.40
CA GLU A 70 -32.72 17.29 9.18
C GLU A 70 -31.39 17.55 8.44
N TYR A 71 -30.94 18.80 8.41
CA TYR A 71 -29.64 19.15 7.84
C TYR A 71 -28.47 18.61 8.67
N LEU A 72 -28.54 18.69 10.00
CA LEU A 72 -27.53 18.12 10.89
C LEU A 72 -27.43 16.59 10.75
N LEU A 73 -28.57 15.90 10.64
CA LEU A 73 -28.60 14.45 10.40
C LEU A 73 -27.96 14.10 9.05
N PHE A 74 -28.20 14.90 8.01
CA PHE A 74 -27.55 14.74 6.71
C PHE A 74 -26.03 14.92 6.78
N ILE A 75 -25.56 16.01 7.41
CA ILE A 75 -24.12 16.25 7.58
C ILE A 75 -23.50 15.09 8.35
N ARG A 76 -24.11 14.67 9.47
CA ARG A 76 -23.60 13.56 10.29
C ARG A 76 -23.48 12.27 9.50
N ALA A 77 -24.49 11.93 8.69
CA ALA A 77 -24.45 10.74 7.85
C ALA A 77 -23.32 10.83 6.81
N ARG A 78 -23.21 11.97 6.11
CA ARG A 78 -22.14 12.22 5.14
C ARG A 78 -20.76 12.15 5.78
N ASP A 79 -20.57 12.76 6.94
CA ASP A 79 -19.29 12.76 7.64
C ASP A 79 -18.95 11.35 8.12
N GLY A 80 -19.95 10.54 8.49
CA GLY A 80 -19.80 9.10 8.71
C GLY A 80 -19.26 8.36 7.48
N ASP A 81 -19.87 8.56 6.32
CA ASP A 81 -19.41 7.96 5.05
C ASP A 81 -17.96 8.37 4.73
N VAL A 82 -17.60 9.64 4.96
CA VAL A 82 -16.24 10.16 4.74
C VAL A 82 -15.24 9.53 5.71
N LEU A 83 -15.60 9.44 6.99
CA LEU A 83 -14.75 8.80 7.99
C LEU A 83 -14.53 7.32 7.69
N GLU A 84 -15.56 6.61 7.23
CA GLU A 84 -15.45 5.20 6.83
C GLU A 84 -14.51 5.04 5.63
N ALA A 85 -14.65 5.88 4.61
CA ALA A 85 -13.76 5.87 3.44
C ALA A 85 -12.30 6.12 3.82
N ILE A 86 -12.03 7.16 4.62
CA ILE A 86 -10.67 7.47 5.10
C ILE A 86 -10.13 6.33 5.97
N SER A 87 -10.98 5.70 6.79
CA SER A 87 -10.57 4.56 7.62
C SER A 87 -10.17 3.36 6.76
N GLU A 88 -10.85 3.11 5.65
CA GLU A 88 -10.47 2.02 4.74
C GLU A 88 -9.19 2.34 3.96
N GLU A 89 -9.03 3.58 3.49
CA GLU A 89 -7.78 4.05 2.87
C GLU A 89 -6.59 3.89 3.83
N LEU A 90 -6.77 4.25 5.10
CA LEU A 90 -5.75 4.07 6.13
C LEU A 90 -5.37 2.60 6.28
N ARG A 91 -6.36 1.70 6.39
CA ARG A 91 -6.12 0.26 6.49
C ARG A 91 -5.38 -0.29 5.27
N GLN A 92 -5.68 0.22 4.08
CA GLN A 92 -4.96 -0.17 2.87
C GLN A 92 -3.50 0.24 2.93
N VAL A 93 -3.21 1.50 3.28
CA VAL A 93 -1.83 1.99 3.40
C VAL A 93 -1.06 1.25 4.49
N GLU A 94 -1.71 0.85 5.58
CA GLU A 94 -1.10 0.02 6.62
C GLU A 94 -0.71 -1.37 6.10
N ARG A 95 -1.57 -2.01 5.29
CA ARG A 95 -1.24 -3.28 4.62
C ARG A 95 -0.06 -3.13 3.67
N GLU A 96 -0.07 -2.10 2.83
CA GLU A 96 1.02 -1.79 1.89
C GLU A 96 2.35 -1.54 2.63
N ARG A 97 2.32 -0.80 3.75
CA ARG A 97 3.47 -0.62 4.63
C ARG A 97 4.00 -1.96 5.13
N ASP A 98 3.15 -2.82 5.63
CA ASP A 98 3.56 -4.11 6.21
C ASP A 98 4.16 -5.06 5.16
N GLU A 99 3.61 -5.04 3.93
CA GLU A 99 4.19 -5.73 2.79
C GLU A 99 5.58 -5.19 2.43
N LEU A 100 5.73 -3.86 2.34
CA LEU A 100 7.01 -3.21 2.06
C LEU A 100 8.05 -3.53 3.13
N VAL A 101 7.68 -3.49 4.41
CA VAL A 101 8.55 -3.88 5.53
C VAL A 101 9.04 -5.31 5.36
N THR A 102 8.13 -6.23 5.03
CA THR A 102 8.46 -7.64 4.79
C THR A 102 9.41 -7.80 3.60
N ARG A 103 9.15 -7.12 2.48
CA ARG A 103 10.02 -7.10 1.29
C ARG A 103 11.40 -6.54 1.63
N THR A 104 11.47 -5.44 2.36
CA THR A 104 12.75 -4.84 2.81
C THR A 104 13.55 -5.82 3.67
N GLN A 105 12.91 -6.56 4.58
CA GLN A 105 13.59 -7.59 5.37
C GLN A 105 14.13 -8.73 4.50
N LYS A 106 13.33 -9.23 3.54
CA LYS A 106 13.77 -10.24 2.57
C LYS A 106 14.99 -9.75 1.78
N TRP A 107 14.97 -8.54 1.25
CA TRP A 107 16.09 -7.96 0.50
C TRP A 107 17.33 -7.72 1.36
N LYS A 108 17.16 -7.27 2.60
CA LYS A 108 18.26 -7.10 3.56
C LYS A 108 18.96 -8.44 3.85
N MET A 109 18.21 -9.52 3.98
CA MET A 109 18.78 -10.86 4.17
C MET A 109 19.54 -11.35 2.92
N LYS A 110 18.99 -11.12 1.72
CA LYS A 110 19.67 -11.42 0.44
C LYS A 110 20.96 -10.62 0.29
N ALA A 111 20.93 -9.32 0.57
CA ALA A 111 22.10 -8.45 0.51
C ALA A 111 23.23 -8.94 1.43
N ARG A 112 22.92 -9.24 2.70
CA ARG A 112 23.89 -9.82 3.65
C ARG A 112 24.51 -11.13 3.15
N THR A 113 23.72 -11.96 2.47
CA THR A 113 24.21 -13.22 1.91
C THR A 113 25.14 -12.96 0.72
N GLY A 114 24.79 -12.00 -0.14
CA GLY A 114 25.63 -11.57 -1.25
C GLY A 114 26.96 -10.97 -0.79
N GLU A 115 26.92 -10.11 0.23
CA GLU A 115 28.11 -9.50 0.86
C GLU A 115 29.09 -10.56 1.37
N LYS A 116 28.58 -11.58 2.09
CA LYS A 116 29.39 -12.73 2.52
C LYS A 116 29.99 -13.53 1.34
N GLN A 117 29.32 -13.60 0.20
CA GLN A 117 29.85 -14.28 -0.99
C GLN A 117 30.97 -13.46 -1.65
N VAL A 118 30.80 -12.15 -1.73
CA VAL A 118 31.81 -11.22 -2.24
C VAL A 118 33.08 -11.28 -1.37
N GLU A 119 32.92 -11.25 -0.05
CA GLU A 119 34.04 -11.35 0.90
C GLU A 119 34.83 -12.66 0.72
N LYS A 120 34.12 -13.80 0.60
CA LYS A 120 34.75 -15.10 0.31
C LYS A 120 35.50 -15.11 -1.02
N LEU A 121 34.90 -14.57 -2.08
CA LEU A 121 35.55 -14.51 -3.39
C LEU A 121 36.79 -13.62 -3.35
N HIS A 122 36.72 -12.49 -2.66
CA HIS A 122 37.85 -11.60 -2.46
C HIS A 122 39.00 -12.33 -1.74
N GLN A 123 38.70 -13.09 -0.68
CA GLN A 123 39.71 -13.89 0.03
C GLN A 123 40.37 -14.95 -0.85
N VAL A 124 39.59 -15.65 -1.70
CA VAL A 124 40.13 -16.62 -2.67
C VAL A 124 41.08 -15.94 -3.66
N LEU A 125 40.66 -14.81 -4.23
CA LEU A 125 41.50 -14.05 -5.18
C LEU A 125 42.79 -13.56 -4.53
N GLN A 126 42.75 -13.08 -3.29
CA GLN A 126 43.94 -12.72 -2.53
C GLN A 126 44.88 -13.91 -2.32
N ASN A 127 44.34 -15.10 -2.01
CA ASN A 127 45.14 -16.31 -1.84
C ASN A 127 45.82 -16.73 -3.15
N ILE A 128 45.10 -16.67 -4.29
CA ILE A 128 45.65 -16.94 -5.62
C ILE A 128 46.78 -15.95 -5.94
N ALA A 129 46.55 -14.65 -5.71
CA ALA A 129 47.57 -13.62 -5.95
C ALA A 129 48.85 -13.89 -5.13
N LYS A 130 48.72 -14.25 -3.85
CA LYS A 130 49.86 -14.63 -3.00
C LYS A 130 50.59 -15.87 -3.53
N LEU A 131 49.86 -16.91 -3.94
CA LEU A 131 50.47 -18.14 -4.49
C LEU A 131 51.29 -17.84 -5.75
N LEU A 132 50.74 -17.04 -6.66
CA LEU A 132 51.42 -16.58 -7.87
C LEU A 132 52.65 -15.72 -7.54
N GLN A 133 52.58 -14.90 -6.49
CA GLN A 133 53.71 -14.08 -6.05
C GLN A 133 54.86 -14.91 -5.46
N ILE A 134 54.55 -16.02 -4.76
CA ILE A 134 55.55 -16.90 -4.14
C ILE A 134 56.20 -17.85 -5.17
N HIS A 135 55.40 -18.47 -6.04
CA HIS A 135 55.87 -19.55 -6.91
C HIS A 135 56.03 -19.15 -8.39
N GLY A 136 55.62 -17.93 -8.76
CA GLY A 136 55.48 -17.53 -10.16
C GLY A 136 54.36 -18.31 -10.87
N ALA A 137 54.29 -18.20 -12.20
CA ALA A 137 53.41 -19.01 -13.03
C ALA A 137 53.98 -20.43 -13.25
N SER A 138 54.39 -21.11 -12.17
CA SER A 138 54.88 -22.48 -12.29
C SER A 138 53.72 -23.42 -12.68
N PRO A 139 53.96 -24.48 -13.48
CA PRO A 139 52.92 -25.45 -13.85
C PRO A 139 52.20 -26.05 -12.63
N SER A 140 52.94 -26.25 -11.53
CA SER A 140 52.39 -26.72 -10.25
C SER A 140 51.45 -25.71 -9.59
N ALA A 141 51.76 -24.41 -9.66
CA ALA A 141 50.92 -23.35 -9.10
C ALA A 141 49.63 -23.19 -9.93
N VAL A 142 49.74 -23.29 -11.26
CA VAL A 142 48.58 -23.24 -12.18
C VAL A 142 47.63 -24.42 -11.93
N ALA A 143 48.14 -25.65 -11.85
CA ALA A 143 47.33 -26.83 -11.55
C ALA A 143 46.59 -26.74 -10.20
N THR A 144 47.25 -26.16 -9.18
CA THR A 144 46.64 -25.93 -7.86
C THR A 144 45.49 -24.91 -7.94
N ILE A 145 45.67 -23.82 -8.69
CA ILE A 145 44.63 -22.81 -8.92
C ILE A 145 43.45 -23.42 -9.67
N GLU A 146 43.71 -24.25 -10.68
CA GLU A 146 42.70 -24.94 -11.48
C GLU A 146 41.84 -25.87 -10.62
N THR A 147 42.46 -26.59 -9.69
CA THR A 147 41.77 -27.48 -8.74
C THR A 147 40.86 -26.69 -7.80
N LEU A 148 41.37 -25.58 -7.22
CA LEU A 148 40.60 -24.70 -6.34
C LEU A 148 39.40 -24.05 -7.06
N LEU A 149 39.57 -23.62 -8.31
CA LEU A 149 38.48 -23.08 -9.13
C LEU A 149 37.43 -24.15 -9.44
N THR A 150 37.86 -25.37 -9.73
CA THR A 150 36.96 -26.49 -10.04
C THR A 150 36.09 -26.85 -8.83
N GLU A 151 36.67 -26.92 -7.63
CA GLU A 151 35.93 -27.15 -6.38
C GLU A 151 34.91 -26.05 -6.10
N LEU A 152 35.28 -24.77 -6.29
CA LEU A 152 34.37 -23.64 -6.12
C LEU A 152 33.19 -23.68 -7.09
N ILE A 153 33.43 -24.10 -8.34
CA ILE A 153 32.37 -24.26 -9.35
C ILE A 153 31.43 -25.40 -8.95
N LEU A 154 31.97 -26.52 -8.48
CA LEU A 154 31.18 -27.67 -8.03
C LEU A 154 30.32 -27.32 -6.81
N GLU A 155 30.90 -26.66 -5.80
CA GLU A 155 30.14 -26.17 -4.65
C GLU A 155 29.03 -25.19 -5.06
N ARG A 156 29.31 -24.27 -6.00
CA ARG A 156 28.32 -23.31 -6.48
C ARG A 156 27.15 -24.00 -7.18
N ARG A 157 27.43 -25.00 -8.01
CA ARG A 157 26.40 -25.81 -8.69
C ARG A 157 25.56 -26.62 -7.70
N ALA A 158 26.17 -27.22 -6.68
CA ALA A 158 25.46 -27.94 -5.64
C ALA A 158 24.52 -27.02 -4.83
N ARG A 159 25.00 -25.83 -4.44
CA ARG A 159 24.18 -24.83 -3.74
C ARG A 159 23.04 -24.28 -4.61
N GLN A 160 23.27 -24.09 -5.92
CA GLN A 160 22.23 -23.66 -6.85
C GLN A 160 21.12 -24.71 -6.98
N ARG A 161 21.47 -26.00 -7.09
CA ARG A 161 20.48 -27.09 -7.10
C ARG A 161 19.66 -27.13 -5.82
N LYS A 162 20.30 -26.97 -4.66
CA LYS A 162 19.59 -26.93 -3.36
C LYS A 162 18.59 -25.77 -3.27
N ARG A 163 18.99 -24.56 -3.68
CA ARG A 163 18.11 -23.38 -3.72
C ARG A 163 16.96 -23.51 -4.72
N ALA A 164 17.13 -24.26 -5.81
CA ALA A 164 16.07 -24.52 -6.77
C ALA A 164 15.01 -25.48 -6.21
N LEU A 165 15.41 -26.48 -5.40
CA LEU A 165 14.47 -27.34 -4.67
C LEU A 165 13.69 -26.57 -3.60
N GLU A 166 14.38 -25.73 -2.81
CA GLU A 166 13.74 -24.94 -1.74
C GLU A 166 12.71 -23.91 -2.26
N LYS A 167 12.85 -23.45 -3.52
CA LYS A 167 11.88 -22.57 -4.17
C LYS A 167 10.65 -23.29 -4.73
N ALA A 168 10.70 -24.61 -4.92
CA ALA A 168 9.58 -25.39 -5.44
C ALA A 168 8.55 -25.71 -4.34
N ASP A 169 8.98 -25.77 -3.07
CA ASP A 169 8.11 -26.05 -1.92
C ASP A 169 7.38 -24.81 -1.37
N ASP A 170 7.82 -23.59 -1.72
CA ASP A 170 7.18 -22.31 -1.33
C ASP A 170 6.25 -21.81 -2.46
N SER A 171 5.37 -22.67 -2.97
CA SER A 171 4.35 -22.33 -3.96
C SER A 171 3.12 -21.71 -3.27
N GLY A 172 3.35 -20.56 -2.64
CA GLY A 172 2.32 -19.69 -2.07
C GLY A 172 2.27 -18.35 -2.79
N ASN A 173 1.92 -18.37 -4.07
CA ASN A 173 1.40 -17.23 -4.84
C ASN A 173 2.25 -15.93 -4.82
N ASP A 174 3.42 -15.96 -5.47
CA ASP A 174 4.11 -14.73 -5.92
C ASP A 174 3.78 -14.51 -7.42
N GLU A 175 2.70 -13.79 -7.73
CA GLU A 175 2.49 -13.17 -9.05
C GLU A 175 3.41 -11.94 -9.26
N ASP A 176 4.68 -12.06 -8.88
CA ASP A 176 5.71 -11.04 -9.14
C ASP A 176 6.91 -11.67 -9.86
N GLU A 177 6.61 -12.54 -10.84
CA GLU A 177 7.53 -12.88 -11.90
C GLU A 177 7.54 -11.75 -12.94
N MET A 178 7.96 -10.55 -12.53
CA MET A 178 8.43 -9.53 -13.46
C MET A 178 9.81 -9.02 -13.06
N LEU A 179 10.68 -9.01 -14.07
CA LEU A 179 12.02 -8.41 -14.08
C LEU A 179 13.11 -9.23 -13.37
N ARG A 180 13.34 -10.46 -13.87
CA ARG A 180 14.73 -10.88 -14.05
C ARG A 180 15.36 -9.90 -15.04
N PRO A 181 16.43 -9.16 -14.71
CA PRO A 181 17.22 -8.52 -15.75
C PRO A 181 17.85 -9.70 -16.51
N ALA A 182 17.30 -10.01 -17.68
CA ALA A 182 18.09 -10.71 -18.69
C ALA A 182 19.40 -9.95 -18.76
N VAL A 183 20.52 -10.64 -18.54
CA VAL A 183 21.85 -10.05 -18.70
C VAL A 183 21.88 -9.53 -20.14
N GLN A 184 21.69 -8.22 -20.30
CA GLN A 184 21.73 -7.59 -21.61
C GLN A 184 23.19 -7.65 -22.04
N GLU A 185 23.49 -8.59 -22.93
CA GLU A 185 24.80 -8.70 -23.57
C GLU A 185 25.15 -7.31 -24.11
N ALA A 186 26.22 -6.72 -23.57
CA ALA A 186 26.67 -5.41 -23.98
C ALA A 186 27.07 -5.49 -25.46
N ARG A 187 26.43 -4.67 -26.30
CA ARG A 187 26.63 -4.70 -27.75
C ARG A 187 27.70 -3.70 -28.13
N VAL A 188 28.65 -4.11 -28.97
CA VAL A 188 29.79 -3.27 -29.37
C VAL A 188 29.58 -2.75 -30.78
N CYS A 189 29.83 -1.47 -31.02
CA CYS A 189 29.88 -0.92 -32.37
C CYS A 189 31.12 -1.46 -33.10
N GLY A 190 30.91 -2.13 -34.23
CA GLY A 190 31.99 -2.70 -35.04
C GLY A 190 32.96 -1.68 -35.64
N TYR A 191 32.59 -0.40 -35.70
CA TYR A 191 33.41 0.67 -36.26
C TYR A 191 34.25 1.42 -35.23
N CYS A 192 33.70 1.69 -34.04
CA CYS A 192 34.37 2.52 -33.03
C CYS A 192 34.63 1.81 -31.69
N GLY A 193 34.17 0.56 -31.51
CA GLY A 193 34.40 -0.23 -30.30
C GLY A 193 33.61 0.20 -29.06
N LYS A 194 32.68 1.16 -29.17
CA LYS A 194 31.86 1.60 -28.01
C LYS A 194 30.82 0.55 -27.63
N LEU A 195 30.61 0.38 -26.33
CA LEU A 195 29.64 -0.54 -25.71
C LEU A 195 28.29 0.16 -25.51
N PHE A 196 27.21 -0.55 -25.82
CA PHE A 196 25.84 -0.07 -25.70
C PHE A 196 24.98 -1.07 -24.92
N SER A 197 24.11 -0.53 -24.06
CA SER A 197 23.21 -1.30 -23.21
C SER A 197 21.94 -1.78 -23.93
N SER A 198 21.59 -1.21 -25.08
CA SER A 198 20.44 -1.64 -25.88
C SER A 198 20.73 -1.64 -27.38
N ALA A 199 19.97 -2.46 -28.11
CA ALA A 199 20.00 -2.52 -29.57
C ALA A 199 19.68 -1.15 -30.22
N GLU A 200 18.69 -0.46 -29.66
CA GLU A 200 18.20 0.81 -30.19
C GLU A 200 19.24 1.94 -30.08
N TYR A 201 20.03 1.96 -28.99
CA TYR A 201 21.11 2.93 -28.86
C TYR A 201 22.29 2.66 -29.79
N LEU A 202 22.61 1.37 -30.02
CA LEU A 202 23.62 0.99 -31.00
C LEU A 202 23.16 1.39 -32.42
N GLU A 203 21.90 1.16 -32.76
CA GLU A 203 21.34 1.51 -34.07
C GLU A 203 21.33 3.02 -34.32
N LYS A 204 20.90 3.82 -33.32
CA LYS A 204 21.01 5.29 -33.39
C LYS A 204 22.47 5.74 -33.53
N HIS A 205 23.40 5.08 -32.84
CA HIS A 205 24.82 5.38 -32.97
C HIS A 205 25.36 5.08 -34.37
N LEU A 206 24.94 3.97 -34.99
CA LEU A 206 25.32 3.61 -36.36
C LEU A 206 24.72 4.55 -37.41
N MET A 207 23.53 5.10 -37.17
CA MET A 207 22.90 6.08 -38.07
C MET A 207 23.52 7.49 -37.97
N LEU A 208 24.13 7.84 -36.83
CA LEU A 208 24.73 9.16 -36.58
C LEU A 208 26.25 9.19 -36.74
N ALA A 209 26.90 8.03 -36.86
CA ALA A 209 28.34 7.97 -37.10
C ALA A 209 28.61 8.24 -38.60
N PRO A 210 29.40 9.27 -38.96
CA PRO A 210 29.83 9.44 -40.33
C PRO A 210 30.70 8.23 -40.72
N ILE A 211 30.28 7.54 -41.78
CA ILE A 211 31.08 6.50 -42.44
C ILE A 211 32.35 7.20 -42.93
N GLN A 212 33.50 6.91 -42.30
CA GLN A 212 34.82 7.19 -42.86
C GLN A 212 35.35 5.94 -43.53
#